data_AF-A0A561TN82-F1
#
_entry.id   AF-A0A561TN82-F1
#
_cell.length_a   1.000
_cell.length_b   1.000
_cell.length_c   1.000
_cell.angle_alpha   90.00
_cell.angle_beta   90.00
_cell.angle_gamma   90.00
#
_symmetry.space_group_name_H-M   'P 1'
#
loop_
_entity.id
_entity.type
_entity.pdbx_description
1 polymer ?
#
loop_
_entity_poly.entity_id
_entity_poly.type
_entity_poly.pdbx_seq_one_letter_code
_entity_poly.pdbx_strand_id
1 'polypeptide(L)'
;MSWKRNLITALAVCVALAGSAGCVSRDARGQDGASPSPAGRLLDERDAEGRPYREVDAQDAPEVGVEVVPDAGGGWDVRLRVRNFRFSPDGTGGRAVAGRGLAHLEVDGRRVALLRTPEYHLSGRLVPRGTHQVTARLYADDGSVWAVDGEPVESTADITVSERSPEPDPSAEPIATGTATGAAVSASARAGVPVPPATGGRVYETGGRGGTGTRGSPDGSEQA
;
A
#
# COMPACT_ATOMS: atom_id res chain seq x y z
N MET A 1 -37.53 -13.48 -33.08
CA MET A 1 -37.45 -13.78 -34.53
C MET A 1 -36.15 -14.55 -34.80
N SER A 2 -36.06 -15.24 -35.95
CA SER A 2 -34.85 -15.94 -36.47
C SER A 2 -33.56 -15.11 -36.29
N TRP A 3 -32.34 -15.62 -36.16
CA TRP A 3 -31.63 -16.74 -36.83
C TRP A 3 -30.36 -17.07 -35.97
N LYS A 4 -29.47 -18.04 -36.20
CA LYS A 4 -29.27 -19.06 -37.26
C LYS A 4 -28.57 -20.30 -36.64
N ARG A 5 -28.77 -21.49 -37.21
CA ARG A 5 -27.99 -22.72 -36.91
C ARG A 5 -26.73 -22.77 -37.79
N ASN A 6 -25.66 -23.39 -37.31
CA ASN A 6 -24.69 -24.08 -38.19
C ASN A 6 -24.22 -25.37 -37.51
N LEU A 7 -24.49 -26.52 -38.15
CA LEU A 7 -23.83 -27.79 -37.85
C LEU A 7 -22.63 -27.94 -38.78
N ILE A 8 -21.52 -28.51 -38.29
CA ILE A 8 -20.57 -29.27 -39.11
C ILE A 8 -20.30 -30.60 -38.39
N THR A 9 -20.21 -31.67 -39.16
CA THR A 9 -20.34 -33.07 -38.74
C THR A 9 -18.96 -33.73 -38.48
N ALA A 10 -19.00 -34.93 -37.88
CA ALA A 10 -17.91 -35.89 -37.62
C ALA A 10 -16.92 -36.12 -38.80
N LEU A 11 -15.76 -36.79 -38.66
CA LEU A 11 -15.53 -38.12 -38.05
C LEU A 11 -14.02 -38.50 -37.97
N ALA A 12 -13.73 -39.70 -37.42
CA ALA A 12 -12.48 -40.48 -37.39
C ALA A 12 -11.58 -40.27 -36.14
N VAL A 13 -11.24 -41.24 -35.26
CA VAL A 13 -11.01 -42.73 -35.28
C VAL A 13 -9.53 -43.12 -35.34
N CYS A 14 -9.12 -44.04 -34.44
CA CYS A 14 -7.80 -44.67 -34.29
C CYS A 14 -6.67 -43.74 -33.79
N VAL A 15 -5.64 -44.17 -33.04
CA VAL A 15 -5.12 -45.51 -32.69
C VAL A 15 -4.77 -45.58 -31.18
N ALA A 16 -4.89 -46.74 -30.55
CA ALA A 16 -4.29 -47.00 -29.23
C ALA A 16 -2.82 -47.40 -29.35
N LEU A 17 -1.91 -46.73 -28.64
CA LEU A 17 -0.51 -47.16 -28.49
C LEU A 17 -0.14 -47.27 -27.02
N ALA A 18 0.65 -48.30 -26.72
CA ALA A 18 0.95 -48.72 -25.36
C ALA A 18 2.15 -47.98 -24.76
N GLY A 19 2.09 -47.82 -23.43
CA GLY A 19 3.21 -48.10 -22.52
C GLY A 19 4.57 -47.47 -22.79
N SER A 20 4.85 -46.36 -22.11
CA SER A 20 6.15 -46.15 -21.48
C SER A 20 5.94 -45.65 -20.04
N ALA A 21 6.66 -46.24 -19.09
CA ALA A 21 6.53 -45.90 -17.67
C ALA A 21 7.23 -44.56 -17.39
N GLY A 22 6.49 -43.47 -17.59
CA GLY A 22 6.92 -42.14 -17.16
C GLY A 22 6.79 -42.00 -15.65
N CYS A 23 7.89 -42.22 -14.92
CA CYS A 23 8.02 -41.76 -13.54
C CYS A 23 8.08 -40.23 -13.52
N VAL A 24 6.91 -39.59 -13.67
CA VAL A 24 6.76 -38.16 -13.40
C VAL A 24 6.81 -37.97 -11.89
N SER A 25 7.99 -37.62 -11.38
CA SER A 25 8.13 -37.00 -10.07
C SER A 25 7.38 -35.69 -10.09
N ARG A 26 6.07 -35.74 -9.82
CA ARG A 26 5.30 -34.58 -9.42
C ARG A 26 5.77 -34.21 -8.02
N ASP A 27 6.81 -33.40 -7.95
CA ASP A 27 7.03 -32.50 -6.83
C ASP A 27 5.93 -31.44 -6.83
N ALA A 28 4.69 -31.90 -6.60
CA ALA A 28 3.61 -31.08 -6.11
C ALA A 28 4.04 -30.65 -4.71
N ARG A 29 4.80 -29.55 -4.64
CA ARG A 29 4.91 -28.75 -3.41
C ARG A 29 3.48 -28.55 -2.94
N GLY A 30 3.15 -29.14 -1.81
CA GLY A 30 1.91 -28.85 -1.13
C GLY A 30 1.88 -27.36 -0.90
N GLN A 31 1.00 -26.65 -1.62
CA GLN A 31 0.39 -25.49 -1.02
C GLN A 31 -0.45 -26.08 0.10
N ASP A 32 0.14 -26.12 1.30
CA ASP A 32 -0.57 -26.51 2.50
C ASP A 32 -1.78 -25.59 2.62
N GLY A 33 -2.94 -26.12 2.26
CA GLY A 33 -4.25 -25.50 2.47
C GLY A 33 -4.57 -25.52 3.95
N ALA A 34 -3.68 -24.97 4.77
CA ALA A 34 -4.00 -24.54 6.12
C ALA A 34 -5.20 -23.63 5.99
N SER A 35 -6.34 -24.05 6.57
CA SER A 35 -7.54 -23.21 6.63
C SER A 35 -7.11 -21.81 7.03
N PRO A 36 -7.46 -20.77 6.25
CA PRO A 36 -7.00 -19.42 6.54
C PRO A 36 -7.35 -19.13 8.00
N SER A 37 -6.33 -18.74 8.78
CA SER A 37 -6.59 -18.33 10.15
C SER A 37 -7.65 -17.23 10.10
N PRO A 38 -8.58 -17.13 11.07
CA PRO A 38 -9.63 -16.11 11.02
C PRO A 38 -9.11 -14.66 10.92
N ALA A 39 -7.81 -14.45 11.11
CA ALA A 39 -7.08 -13.20 10.94
C ALA A 39 -6.17 -13.18 9.69
N GLY A 40 -6.48 -13.92 8.61
CA GLY A 40 -5.68 -13.96 7.39
C GLY A 40 -4.42 -14.83 7.44
N ARG A 41 -3.69 -14.89 6.31
CA ARG A 41 -2.42 -15.63 6.15
C ARG A 41 -1.22 -14.70 6.29
N LEU A 42 -0.08 -15.22 6.72
CA LEU A 42 1.18 -14.49 6.62
C LEU A 42 1.79 -14.64 5.22
N LEU A 43 2.45 -13.59 4.73
CA LEU A 43 3.27 -13.59 3.52
C LEU A 43 4.76 -13.64 3.90
N ASP A 44 5.60 -13.98 2.93
CA ASP A 44 7.06 -13.89 3.06
C ASP A 44 7.56 -12.42 3.01
N GLU A 45 6.75 -11.53 2.41
CA GLU A 45 6.98 -10.09 2.27
C GLU A 45 6.99 -9.36 3.62
N ARG A 46 7.83 -8.32 3.75
CA ARG A 46 8.12 -7.66 5.02
C ARG A 46 8.29 -6.15 4.90
N ASP A 47 7.94 -5.42 5.95
CA ASP A 47 8.28 -4.00 6.07
C ASP A 47 9.78 -3.77 6.36
N ALA A 48 10.16 -2.48 6.42
CA ALA A 48 11.51 -2.04 6.74
C ALA A 48 12.01 -2.50 8.13
N GLU A 49 11.11 -2.85 9.07
CA GLU A 49 11.44 -3.42 10.37
C GLU A 49 11.37 -4.97 10.40
N GLY A 50 11.23 -5.60 9.24
CA GLY A 50 11.19 -7.05 9.07
C GLY A 50 9.88 -7.72 9.50
N ARG A 51 8.81 -6.95 9.75
CA ARG A 51 7.50 -7.47 10.16
C ARG A 51 6.81 -8.11 8.95
N PRO A 52 6.34 -9.37 9.05
CA PRO A 52 5.69 -10.04 7.93
C PRO A 52 4.33 -9.40 7.64
N TYR A 53 3.95 -9.40 6.36
CA TYR A 53 2.62 -8.96 5.95
C TYR A 53 1.57 -10.04 6.23
N ARG A 54 0.36 -9.60 6.57
CA ARG A 54 -0.81 -10.41 6.93
C ARG A 54 -1.94 -10.10 5.96
N GLU A 55 -2.03 -10.96 4.96
CA GLU A 55 -2.97 -10.88 3.85
C GLU A 55 -4.39 -11.27 4.30
N VAL A 56 -5.35 -10.39 3.99
CA VAL A 56 -6.79 -10.60 4.20
C VAL A 56 -7.58 -10.25 2.94
N ASP A 57 -8.74 -10.89 2.76
CA ASP A 57 -9.63 -10.58 1.65
C ASP A 57 -10.13 -9.13 1.72
N ALA A 58 -10.07 -8.41 0.60
CA ALA A 58 -10.42 -6.99 0.48
C ALA A 58 -11.84 -6.61 0.99
N GLN A 59 -12.74 -7.59 1.10
CA GLN A 59 -14.12 -7.41 1.59
C GLN A 59 -14.19 -7.17 3.11
N ASP A 60 -13.31 -7.83 3.87
CA ASP A 60 -13.23 -7.76 5.34
C ASP A 60 -11.97 -7.01 5.82
N ALA A 61 -11.17 -6.49 4.89
CA ALA A 61 -9.93 -5.82 5.17
C ALA A 61 -10.13 -4.57 6.05
N PRO A 62 -9.21 -4.29 6.99
CA PRO A 62 -9.17 -3.02 7.69
C PRO A 62 -8.80 -1.89 6.72
N GLU A 63 -9.31 -0.69 6.97
CA GLU A 63 -8.93 0.53 6.24
C GLU A 63 -8.46 1.60 7.24
N VAL A 64 -7.52 2.45 6.82
CA VAL A 64 -7.13 3.68 7.52
C VAL A 64 -7.08 4.86 6.54
N GLY A 65 -7.51 6.03 7.01
CA GLY A 65 -7.24 7.33 6.38
C GLY A 65 -6.63 8.27 7.41
N VAL A 66 -5.59 9.00 7.06
CA VAL A 66 -4.95 10.00 7.93
C VAL A 66 -5.40 11.42 7.58
N GLU A 67 -5.72 12.21 8.60
CA GLU A 67 -6.09 13.63 8.51
C GLU A 67 -5.16 14.40 9.46
N VAL A 68 -4.58 15.51 8.99
CA VAL A 68 -3.58 16.27 9.76
C VAL A 68 -3.92 17.75 9.71
N VAL A 69 -4.00 18.39 10.88
CA VAL A 69 -4.43 19.78 11.05
C VAL A 69 -3.43 20.52 11.94
N PRO A 70 -3.06 21.80 11.68
CA PRO A 70 -2.18 22.54 12.57
C PRO A 70 -2.85 22.74 13.94
N ASP A 71 -2.13 22.47 15.03
CA ASP A 71 -2.58 22.79 16.39
C ASP A 71 -2.22 24.24 16.76
N ALA A 72 -3.10 24.89 17.53
CA ALA A 72 -2.91 26.24 18.04
C ALA A 72 -1.85 26.33 19.16
N GLY A 73 -1.61 25.24 19.91
CA GLY A 73 -0.47 25.10 20.82
C GLY A 73 0.87 24.89 20.12
N GLY A 74 0.83 24.56 18.82
CA GLY A 74 1.98 24.39 17.94
C GLY A 74 2.31 22.91 17.72
N GLY A 75 2.53 22.55 16.45
CA GLY A 75 2.54 21.15 16.02
C GLY A 75 1.30 20.83 15.21
N TRP A 76 0.90 19.56 15.18
CA TRP A 76 -0.17 19.08 14.32
C TRP A 76 -1.00 18.03 15.04
N ASP A 77 -2.31 18.17 15.00
CA ASP A 77 -3.23 17.13 15.44
C ASP A 77 -3.46 16.15 14.30
N VAL A 78 -3.12 14.89 14.55
CA VAL A 78 -3.29 13.76 13.63
C VAL A 78 -4.53 12.98 14.04
N ARG A 79 -5.47 12.81 13.11
CA ARG A 79 -6.70 12.03 13.27
C ARG A 79 -6.75 10.90 12.26
N LEU A 80 -6.86 9.67 12.76
CA LEU A 80 -7.06 8.46 11.99
C LEU A 80 -8.55 8.15 11.88
N ARG A 81 -9.01 7.96 10.64
CA ARG A 81 -10.34 7.42 10.32
C ARG A 81 -10.15 5.96 9.94
N VAL A 82 -10.74 5.04 10.71
CA VAL A 82 -10.58 3.60 10.50
C VAL A 82 -11.90 2.92 10.16
N ARG A 83 -11.84 1.85 9.36
CA ARG A 83 -12.97 0.95 9.08
C ARG A 83 -12.52 -0.49 9.19
N ASN A 84 -13.45 -1.39 9.51
CA ASN A 84 -13.20 -2.81 9.79
C ASN A 84 -12.01 -3.04 10.76
N PHE A 85 -11.72 -2.06 11.61
CA PHE A 85 -10.55 -2.04 12.47
C PHE A 85 -10.90 -1.49 13.85
N ARG A 86 -10.31 -2.11 14.88
CA ARG A 86 -10.44 -1.72 16.28
C ARG A 86 -9.06 -1.65 16.92
N PHE A 87 -8.75 -0.50 17.52
CA PHE A 87 -7.55 -0.36 18.33
C PHE A 87 -7.61 -1.27 19.56
N SER A 88 -6.48 -1.91 19.86
CA SER A 88 -6.31 -2.77 21.02
C SER A 88 -5.95 -1.97 22.27
N PRO A 89 -6.63 -2.18 23.41
CA PRO A 89 -6.23 -1.62 24.70
C PRO A 89 -4.82 -2.04 25.12
N ASP A 90 -4.21 -1.28 26.04
CA ASP A 90 -2.97 -1.69 26.69
C ASP A 90 -3.12 -3.05 27.39
N GLY A 91 -2.02 -3.82 27.42
CA GLY A 91 -2.01 -5.19 27.93
C GLY A 91 -2.67 -6.24 27.03
N THR A 92 -3.18 -5.88 25.84
CA THR A 92 -3.64 -6.88 24.86
C THR A 92 -2.48 -7.80 24.45
N GLY A 93 -2.70 -9.11 24.53
CA GLY A 93 -1.71 -10.13 24.19
C GLY A 93 -1.47 -10.24 22.68
N GLY A 94 -0.26 -10.65 22.29
CA GLY A 94 0.20 -10.62 20.89
C GLY A 94 -0.31 -11.73 19.99
N ARG A 95 -1.64 -11.84 19.82
CA ARG A 95 -2.29 -12.78 18.89
C ARG A 95 -3.16 -12.02 17.90
N ALA A 96 -2.89 -12.17 16.60
CA ALA A 96 -3.74 -11.58 15.56
C ALA A 96 -5.22 -11.98 15.70
N VAL A 97 -6.09 -10.98 15.58
CA VAL A 97 -7.55 -11.07 15.51
C VAL A 97 -7.96 -10.19 14.33
N ALA A 98 -8.88 -10.66 13.49
CA ALA A 98 -9.37 -9.90 12.33
C ALA A 98 -9.76 -8.47 12.71
N GLY A 99 -9.31 -7.49 11.93
CA GLY A 99 -9.69 -6.10 12.15
C GLY A 99 -9.29 -5.55 13.51
N ARG A 100 -8.15 -5.97 14.07
CA ARG A 100 -7.68 -5.51 15.38
C ARG A 100 -6.18 -5.30 15.42
N GLY A 101 -5.77 -4.26 16.15
CA GLY A 101 -4.40 -4.12 16.62
C GLY A 101 -4.02 -2.67 16.89
N LEU A 102 -3.00 -2.20 16.17
CA LEU A 102 -2.31 -0.95 16.41
C LEU A 102 -2.16 -0.17 15.11
N ALA A 103 -2.07 1.16 15.17
CA ALA A 103 -1.53 1.94 14.06
C ALA A 103 -0.12 2.41 14.41
N HIS A 104 0.85 2.22 13.52
CA HIS A 104 2.14 2.89 13.63
C HIS A 104 2.06 4.21 12.85
N LEU A 105 2.46 5.30 13.50
CA LEU A 105 2.55 6.61 12.89
C LEU A 105 4.01 6.92 12.60
N GLU A 106 4.27 7.35 11.37
CA GLU A 106 5.62 7.54 10.83
C GLU A 106 5.72 8.92 10.16
N VAL A 107 6.87 9.57 10.29
CA VAL A 107 7.20 10.83 9.61
C VAL A 107 8.42 10.57 8.74
N ASP A 108 8.31 10.82 7.44
CA ASP A 108 9.35 10.56 6.43
C ASP A 108 9.92 9.13 6.51
N GLY A 109 9.02 8.14 6.66
CA GLY A 109 9.38 6.72 6.81
C GLY A 109 10.04 6.36 8.15
N ARG A 110 10.00 7.24 9.16
CA ARG A 110 10.53 6.98 10.51
C ARG A 110 9.39 6.94 11.52
N ARG A 111 9.22 5.81 12.21
CA ARG A 111 8.21 5.64 13.26
C ARG A 111 8.39 6.65 14.40
N VAL A 112 7.35 7.43 14.66
CA VAL A 112 7.29 8.42 15.76
C VAL A 112 6.36 7.97 16.89
N ALA A 113 5.34 7.16 16.60
CA ALA A 113 4.40 6.67 17.61
C ALA A 113 3.78 5.31 17.25
N LEU A 114 3.26 4.65 18.28
CA LEU A 114 2.42 3.46 18.20
C LEU A 114 1.11 3.81 18.90
N LEU A 115 0.01 3.76 18.15
CA LEU A 115 -1.27 4.35 18.54
C LEU A 115 -2.30 3.26 18.90
N ARG A 116 -2.92 3.45 20.06
CA ARG A 116 -4.10 2.70 20.56
C ARG A 116 -5.39 3.53 20.51
N THR A 117 -5.31 4.72 19.93
CA THR A 117 -6.39 5.71 19.80
C THR A 117 -6.33 6.31 18.40
N PRO A 118 -7.45 6.81 17.85
CA PRO A 118 -7.47 7.45 16.54
C PRO A 118 -6.79 8.83 16.54
N GLU A 119 -6.56 9.44 17.70
CA GLU A 119 -6.03 10.80 17.82
C GLU A 119 -4.62 10.79 18.41
N TYR A 120 -3.74 11.63 17.87
CA TYR A 120 -2.37 11.84 18.33
C TYR A 120 -1.89 13.26 18.03
N HIS A 121 -1.25 13.91 19.00
CA HIS A 121 -0.63 15.21 18.80
C HIS A 121 0.85 15.06 18.38
N LEU A 122 1.15 15.47 17.14
CA LEU A 122 2.48 15.42 16.54
C LEU A 122 3.23 16.74 16.79
N SER A 123 4.27 16.67 17.63
CA SER A 123 5.09 17.85 17.94
C SER A 123 5.75 18.42 16.69
N GLY A 124 5.65 19.74 16.49
CA GLY A 124 6.32 20.46 15.38
C GLY A 124 7.85 20.34 15.37
N ARG A 125 8.49 19.79 16.42
CA ARG A 125 9.92 19.44 16.41
C ARG A 125 10.25 18.27 15.48
N LEU A 126 9.27 17.39 15.21
CA LEU A 126 9.39 16.25 14.30
C LEU A 126 9.12 16.64 12.84
N VAL A 127 8.51 17.82 12.62
CA VAL A 127 8.11 18.33 11.32
C VAL A 127 8.68 19.75 11.16
N PRO A 128 9.99 19.87 10.88
CA PRO A 128 10.64 21.16 10.65
C PRO A 128 10.17 21.82 9.34
N ARG A 129 10.87 22.87 8.90
CA ARG A 129 10.56 23.56 7.64
C ARG A 129 10.85 22.65 6.44
N GLY A 130 9.91 22.58 5.51
CA GLY A 130 9.94 21.68 4.37
C GLY A 130 8.58 21.03 4.13
N THR A 131 8.55 20.03 3.26
CA THR A 131 7.42 19.12 3.11
C THR A 131 7.79 17.77 3.71
N HIS A 132 6.90 17.22 4.52
CA HIS A 132 7.09 16.00 5.30
C HIS A 132 5.89 15.08 5.10
N GLN A 133 6.13 13.77 5.01
CA GLN A 133 5.08 12.77 4.84
C GLN A 133 4.73 12.14 6.19
N VAL A 134 3.44 12.21 6.57
CA VAL A 134 2.89 11.52 7.74
C VAL A 134 2.14 10.29 7.27
N THR A 135 2.69 9.12 7.53
CA THR A 135 2.09 7.82 7.16
C THR A 135 1.56 7.12 8.40
N ALA A 136 0.32 6.61 8.32
CA ALA A 136 -0.28 5.73 9.31
C ALA A 136 -0.50 4.34 8.70
N ARG A 137 0.17 3.32 9.23
CA ARG A 137 0.07 1.91 8.79
C ARG A 137 -0.56 1.04 9.88
N LEU A 138 -1.44 0.12 9.51
CA LEU A 138 -2.12 -0.76 10.46
C LEU A 138 -1.36 -2.08 10.67
N TYR A 139 -1.27 -2.48 11.94
CA TYR A 139 -0.63 -3.72 12.40
C TYR A 139 -1.61 -4.54 13.25
N ALA A 140 -1.47 -5.86 13.18
CA ALA A 140 -2.17 -6.80 14.06
C ALA A 140 -1.56 -6.80 15.48
N ASP A 141 -2.22 -7.45 16.44
CA ASP A 141 -1.69 -7.57 17.81
C ASP A 141 -0.38 -8.38 17.91
N ASP A 142 -0.14 -9.33 17.00
CA ASP A 142 1.17 -10.01 16.86
C ASP A 142 2.22 -9.11 16.15
N GLY A 143 1.81 -7.92 15.72
CA GLY A 143 2.58 -6.93 14.97
C GLY A 143 3.03 -7.40 13.60
N SER A 144 2.29 -8.31 12.95
CA SER A 144 2.29 -8.39 11.48
C SER A 144 1.58 -7.17 10.88
N VAL A 145 1.98 -6.76 9.68
CA VAL A 145 1.36 -5.63 8.95
C VAL A 145 0.05 -6.11 8.32
N TRP A 146 -1.07 -5.42 8.49
CA TRP A 146 -2.28 -5.77 7.71
C TRP A 146 -2.04 -5.45 6.23
N ALA A 147 -2.38 -6.38 5.34
CA ALA A 147 -2.15 -6.25 3.90
C ALA A 147 -3.33 -6.77 3.08
N VAL A 148 -3.48 -6.24 1.85
CA VAL A 148 -4.47 -6.63 0.85
C VAL A 148 -3.78 -6.68 -0.51
N ASP A 149 -3.93 -7.79 -1.24
CA ASP A 149 -3.25 -8.05 -2.51
C ASP A 149 -1.71 -7.90 -2.42
N GLY A 150 -1.15 -8.12 -1.22
CA GLY A 150 0.27 -7.94 -0.92
C GLY A 150 0.71 -6.51 -0.58
N GLU A 151 -0.17 -5.50 -0.68
CA GLU A 151 0.13 -4.11 -0.32
C GLU A 151 -0.24 -3.82 1.15
N PRO A 152 0.56 -3.04 1.90
CA PRO A 152 0.28 -2.72 3.29
C PRO A 152 -0.93 -1.79 3.41
N VAL A 153 -1.77 -2.02 4.42
CA VAL A 153 -2.90 -1.13 4.76
C VAL A 153 -2.35 0.12 5.47
N GLU A 154 -2.16 1.17 4.68
CA GLU A 154 -1.65 2.46 5.13
C GLU A 154 -2.29 3.66 4.44
N SER A 155 -2.08 4.85 4.99
CA SER A 155 -2.50 6.12 4.41
C SER A 155 -1.50 7.22 4.76
N THR A 156 -1.21 8.10 3.81
CA THR A 156 -0.23 9.18 3.93
C THR A 156 -0.87 10.54 3.69
N ALA A 157 -0.49 11.55 4.48
CA ALA A 157 -0.79 12.95 4.24
C ALA A 157 0.49 13.79 4.29
N ASP A 158 0.59 14.80 3.43
CA ASP A 158 1.70 15.74 3.42
C ASP A 158 1.47 16.90 4.39
N ILE A 159 2.49 17.27 5.15
CA ILE A 159 2.58 18.55 5.86
C ILE A 159 3.60 19.42 5.14
N THR A 160 3.24 20.67 4.81
CA THR A 160 4.21 21.68 4.34
C THR A 160 4.33 22.82 5.35
N VAL A 161 5.52 22.96 5.94
CA VAL A 161 5.87 24.03 6.88
C VAL A 161 6.74 25.07 6.18
N SER A 162 6.18 26.24 5.93
CA SER A 162 6.91 27.42 5.44
C SER A 162 7.24 28.40 6.56
N GLU A 163 8.19 29.29 6.32
CA GLU A 163 8.39 30.46 7.18
C GLU A 163 7.12 31.33 7.17
N ARG A 164 6.48 31.52 8.32
CA ARG A 164 5.66 32.72 8.50
C ARG A 164 6.64 33.89 8.59
N SER A 165 6.78 34.65 7.51
CA SER A 165 7.44 35.96 7.57
C SER A 165 6.77 36.74 8.69
N PRO A 166 7.52 37.34 9.64
CA PRO A 166 6.91 38.17 10.66
C PRO A 166 6.18 39.31 9.94
N GLU A 167 4.86 39.40 10.15
CA GLU A 167 4.12 40.59 9.74
C GLU A 167 4.73 41.78 10.50
N PRO A 168 5.00 42.92 9.84
CA PRO A 168 5.53 44.09 10.52
C PRO A 168 4.54 44.51 11.60
N ASP A 169 5.02 44.59 12.84
CA ASP A 169 4.24 45.00 13.99
C ASP A 169 3.59 46.36 13.70
N PRO A 170 2.25 46.49 13.68
CA PRO A 170 1.58 47.77 13.43
C PRO A 170 1.81 48.79 14.54
N SER A 171 2.44 48.39 15.66
CA SER A 171 2.90 49.26 16.74
C SER A 171 4.36 49.72 16.59
N ALA A 172 5.08 49.29 15.55
CA ALA A 172 6.33 49.91 15.13
C ALA A 172 6.01 51.09 14.20
N GLU A 173 6.30 52.33 14.63
CA GLU A 173 6.00 53.51 13.81
C GLU A 173 6.68 53.45 12.44
N PRO A 174 5.96 53.79 11.35
CA PRO A 174 6.48 53.62 10.00
C PRO A 174 7.57 54.65 9.68
N ILE A 175 8.82 54.20 9.62
CA ILE A 175 9.86 54.91 8.85
C ILE A 175 9.50 54.74 7.38
N ALA A 176 8.75 55.70 6.84
CA ALA A 176 8.20 55.63 5.49
C ALA A 176 9.30 55.69 4.42
N THR A 177 9.41 54.65 3.59
CA THR A 177 9.78 54.73 2.16
C THR A 177 9.44 53.40 1.45
N GLY A 178 8.79 53.44 0.29
CA GLY A 178 8.97 52.39 -0.73
C GLY A 178 7.84 51.40 -1.02
N THR A 179 6.71 51.90 -1.53
CA THR A 179 6.00 51.40 -2.73
C THR A 179 5.83 49.88 -3.02
N ALA A 180 4.55 49.52 -3.22
CA ALA A 180 4.01 48.42 -4.05
C ALA A 180 4.01 46.96 -3.54
N THR A 181 2.80 46.49 -3.24
CA THR A 181 2.19 45.17 -3.53
C THR A 181 0.72 45.31 -3.07
N GLY A 182 -0.33 44.79 -3.69
CA GLY A 182 -0.43 43.69 -4.65
C GLY A 182 -1.47 42.70 -4.13
N ALA A 183 -2.71 42.88 -4.62
CA ALA A 183 -3.67 41.84 -5.00
C ALA A 183 -3.80 40.53 -4.18
N ALA A 184 -4.81 40.53 -3.32
CA ALA A 184 -5.80 39.48 -3.01
C ALA A 184 -5.60 37.99 -3.45
N VAL A 185 -5.74 37.11 -2.44
CA VAL A 185 -6.47 35.81 -2.36
C VAL A 185 -6.22 34.66 -3.36
N SER A 186 -6.00 33.44 -2.82
CA SER A 186 -7.03 32.35 -2.80
C SER A 186 -6.47 31.01 -2.31
N ALA A 187 -7.25 30.29 -1.48
CA ALA A 187 -7.13 28.85 -1.32
C ALA A 187 -8.04 28.16 -2.35
N SER A 188 -7.58 27.09 -3.00
CA SER A 188 -8.36 26.33 -3.97
C SER A 188 -8.46 24.86 -3.56
N ALA A 189 -9.62 24.48 -3.03
CA ALA A 189 -9.98 23.08 -2.87
C ALA A 189 -10.67 22.59 -4.16
N ARG A 190 -10.19 21.49 -4.74
CA ARG A 190 -10.93 20.76 -5.78
C ARG A 190 -11.32 19.38 -5.27
N ALA A 191 -12.62 19.18 -5.10
CA ALA A 191 -13.20 17.87 -4.84
C ALA A 191 -13.78 17.26 -6.14
N GLY A 192 -13.29 16.07 -6.48
CA GLY A 192 -14.07 14.99 -7.12
C GLY A 192 -14.37 15.05 -8.63
N VAL A 193 -13.80 14.08 -9.36
CA VAL A 193 -14.55 13.21 -10.29
C VAL A 193 -13.95 11.79 -10.18
N PRO A 194 -14.74 10.72 -10.00
CA PRO A 194 -14.24 9.35 -10.00
C PRO A 194 -14.10 8.80 -11.44
N VAL A 195 -13.11 7.93 -11.67
CA VAL A 195 -12.95 7.19 -12.94
C VAL A 195 -13.26 5.70 -12.67
N PRO A 196 -14.19 5.07 -13.40
CA PRO A 196 -14.49 3.64 -13.24
C PRO A 196 -13.45 2.74 -13.94
N PRO A 197 -13.29 1.47 -13.53
CA PRO A 197 -12.39 0.53 -14.19
C PRO A 197 -12.95 0.07 -15.54
N ALA A 198 -12.14 0.13 -16.60
CA ALA A 198 -12.46 -0.39 -17.92
C ALA A 198 -11.74 -1.72 -18.19
N THR A 199 -12.52 -2.78 -18.40
CA THR A 199 -12.03 -4.13 -18.71
C THR A 199 -11.51 -4.24 -20.15
N GLY A 200 -10.28 -4.76 -20.31
CA GLY A 200 -9.87 -5.67 -21.38
C GLY A 200 -9.78 -5.14 -22.83
N GLY A 201 -8.59 -5.23 -23.45
CA GLY A 201 -8.41 -4.88 -24.85
C GLY A 201 -7.00 -5.10 -25.42
N ARG A 202 -6.55 -6.37 -25.50
CA ARG A 202 -5.33 -6.77 -26.24
C ARG A 202 -5.46 -6.39 -27.72
N VAL A 203 -4.39 -5.90 -28.38
CA VAL A 203 -3.99 -6.26 -29.77
C VAL A 203 -2.58 -5.71 -30.14
N TYR A 204 -1.98 -6.36 -31.13
CA TYR A 204 -0.59 -6.36 -31.65
C TYR A 204 -0.17 -5.17 -32.56
N GLU A 205 1.15 -4.90 -32.67
CA GLU A 205 2.02 -4.96 -33.89
C GLU A 205 3.38 -4.23 -33.64
N THR A 206 4.51 -4.94 -33.49
CA THR A 206 5.57 -5.30 -34.49
C THR A 206 6.75 -4.33 -34.69
N GLY A 207 7.97 -4.88 -34.58
CA GLY A 207 9.23 -4.32 -35.10
C GLY A 207 10.20 -3.76 -34.02
N GLY A 208 11.47 -4.18 -33.94
CA GLY A 208 12.16 -5.29 -34.60
C GLY A 208 13.70 -5.25 -34.50
N ARG A 209 14.31 -6.45 -34.49
CA ARG A 209 15.74 -6.78 -34.77
C ARG A 209 16.88 -6.34 -33.81
N GLY A 210 17.75 -7.32 -33.54
CA GLY A 210 19.13 -7.17 -33.03
C GLY A 210 19.32 -7.83 -31.66
N GLY A 211 20.19 -8.82 -31.46
CA GLY A 211 21.09 -9.53 -32.38
C GLY A 211 21.57 -10.86 -31.77
N THR A 212 22.19 -11.73 -32.58
CA THR A 212 22.54 -13.11 -32.19
C THR A 212 23.77 -13.22 -31.29
N GLY A 213 23.68 -14.02 -30.22
CA GLY A 213 24.81 -14.44 -29.39
C GLY A 213 24.63 -15.88 -28.90
N THR A 214 25.13 -16.86 -29.66
CA THR A 214 25.06 -18.29 -29.33
C THR A 214 26.28 -18.76 -28.53
N ARG A 215 26.10 -19.92 -27.86
CA ARG A 215 27.12 -20.94 -27.49
C ARG A 215 27.70 -20.87 -26.06
N GLY A 216 27.52 -21.95 -25.28
CA GLY A 216 28.38 -22.24 -24.12
C GLY A 216 27.71 -22.95 -22.92
N SER A 217 27.49 -24.26 -23.03
CA SER A 217 27.36 -25.25 -21.92
C SER A 217 27.52 -26.66 -22.53
N PRO A 218 27.91 -27.71 -21.77
CA PRO A 218 28.33 -27.78 -20.36
C PRO A 218 29.68 -28.49 -20.11
N ASP A 219 30.20 -28.41 -18.88
CA ASP A 219 30.83 -29.49 -18.06
C ASP A 219 31.49 -28.84 -16.82
N GLY A 220 31.64 -29.46 -15.64
CA GLY A 220 31.27 -30.83 -15.28
C GLY A 220 32.38 -31.59 -14.54
N SER A 221 32.80 -31.16 -13.34
CA SER A 221 33.59 -32.00 -12.41
C SER A 221 33.82 -31.38 -11.02
N GLU A 222 33.11 -31.88 -10.00
CA GLU A 222 33.59 -31.94 -8.61
C GLU A 222 33.29 -33.35 -8.07
N GLN A 223 34.35 -34.14 -7.87
CA GLN A 223 34.39 -35.45 -7.22
C GLN A 223 35.81 -35.65 -6.68
N ALA A 224 35.92 -36.05 -5.42
CA ALA A 224 37.16 -36.37 -4.65
C ALA A 224 38.04 -35.18 -4.24
#